data_AF-A0A0Q4RK73-F1
#
_entry.id   AF-A0A0Q4RK73-F1
#
_cell.length_a   1.000
_cell.length_b   1.000
_cell.length_c   1.000
_cell.angle_alpha   90.00
_cell.angle_beta   90.00
_cell.angle_gamma   90.00
#
_symmetry.space_group_name_H-M   'P 1'
#
loop_
_entity.id
_entity.type
_entity.pdbx_description
1 polymer ?
#
loop_
_entity_poly.entity_id
_entity_poly.type
_entity_poly.pdbx_seq_one_letter_code
_entity_poly.pdbx_strand_id
1 'polypeptide(L)'
;MKTFLRWAGVITLALSPAHALAQAGSSVQFPAGYASGTSPCVKLADGTCAPVSPTNPLPIADGPLAAATSTPLSGTATTGTIVIGPFIPQLGRAIRVILRGTWTGTFAVSTSVDACATLNPLTIGGSTWGSFTGNANEVVDIPTLAGVVYCATATVSSGSLSYGVRN
;
A
#
# COMPACT_ATOMS: atom_id res chain seq x y z
N MET A 1 -80.33 -14.91 -5.68
CA MET A 1 -80.05 -14.36 -7.03
C MET A 1 -78.98 -13.28 -6.86
N LYS A 2 -77.70 -13.63 -7.03
CA LYS A 2 -76.89 -13.39 -8.25
C LYS A 2 -76.88 -11.91 -8.69
N THR A 3 -75.86 -11.14 -8.30
CA THR A 3 -74.94 -10.50 -9.27
C THR A 3 -73.65 -10.02 -8.61
N PHE A 4 -72.53 -10.51 -9.15
CA PHE A 4 -71.14 -10.07 -8.95
C PHE A 4 -70.77 -9.09 -10.08
N LEU A 5 -70.01 -8.03 -9.79
CA LEU A 5 -69.04 -7.40 -10.73
C LEU A 5 -68.17 -6.38 -9.94
N ARG A 6 -66.99 -6.78 -9.45
CA ARG A 6 -65.65 -6.54 -10.04
C ARG A 6 -65.36 -5.07 -10.39
N TRP A 7 -64.57 -4.41 -9.54
CA TRP A 7 -63.52 -3.48 -9.96
C TRP A 7 -62.23 -3.80 -9.20
N ALA A 8 -61.21 -4.16 -9.96
CA ALA A 8 -59.85 -4.37 -9.50
C ALA A 8 -59.10 -3.04 -9.57
N GLY A 9 -58.49 -2.63 -8.47
CA GLY A 9 -57.54 -1.52 -8.42
C GLY A 9 -56.38 -1.96 -7.52
N VAL A 10 -55.32 -2.45 -8.16
CA VAL A 10 -54.09 -2.90 -7.51
C VAL A 10 -53.43 -1.70 -6.83
N ILE A 11 -53.42 -1.67 -5.49
CA ILE A 11 -52.55 -0.77 -4.72
C ILE A 11 -51.17 -1.44 -4.68
N THR A 12 -50.29 -1.04 -5.60
CA THR A 12 -48.88 -1.39 -5.53
C THR A 12 -48.26 -0.57 -4.40
N LEU A 13 -48.05 -1.23 -3.26
CA LEU A 13 -47.27 -0.72 -2.15
C LEU A 13 -45.80 -0.63 -2.58
N ALA A 14 -45.40 0.49 -3.18
CA ALA A 14 -44.01 0.78 -3.47
C ALA A 14 -43.29 1.10 -2.15
N LEU A 15 -42.77 0.06 -1.49
CA LEU A 15 -41.68 0.15 -0.52
C LEU A 15 -40.47 0.77 -1.20
N SER A 16 -40.43 2.09 -1.20
CA SER A 16 -39.23 2.86 -1.54
C SER A 16 -38.41 2.99 -0.26
N PRO A 17 -37.10 2.67 -0.25
CA PRO A 17 -36.28 2.84 0.94
C PRO A 17 -36.18 4.34 1.23
N ALA A 18 -36.79 4.79 2.32
CA ALA A 18 -36.71 6.16 2.84
C ALA A 18 -35.25 6.61 3.14
N HIS A 19 -34.28 5.71 3.02
CA HIS A 19 -32.86 6.01 3.19
C HIS A 19 -32.27 6.87 2.08
N ALA A 20 -32.89 6.93 0.88
CA ALA A 20 -32.36 7.74 -0.23
C ALA A 20 -32.70 9.24 -0.13
N LEU A 21 -33.75 9.63 0.62
CA LEU A 21 -34.14 11.04 0.79
C LEU A 21 -33.53 11.68 2.04
N ALA A 22 -32.99 10.90 2.98
CA ALA A 22 -32.36 11.41 4.20
C ALA A 22 -30.94 11.95 3.97
N GLN A 23 -30.38 11.82 2.76
CA GLN A 23 -29.02 12.25 2.43
C GLN A 23 -28.96 13.44 1.45
N ALA A 24 -30.09 14.11 1.21
CA ALA A 24 -30.15 15.35 0.44
C ALA A 24 -30.03 16.62 1.30
N GLY A 25 -29.67 16.48 2.58
CA GLY A 25 -29.35 17.60 3.45
C GLY A 25 -27.85 17.90 3.38
N SER A 26 -27.48 19.03 2.78
CA SER A 26 -26.17 19.63 2.98
C SER A 26 -25.95 19.84 4.48
N SER A 27 -25.15 18.98 5.11
CA SER A 27 -24.95 18.92 6.57
C SER A 27 -24.14 20.09 7.13
N VAL A 28 -23.92 21.15 6.35
CA VAL A 28 -23.37 22.42 6.81
C VAL A 28 -24.13 23.55 6.09
N GLN A 29 -25.19 24.08 6.71
CA GLN A 29 -25.69 25.40 6.33
C GLN A 29 -24.86 26.44 7.08
N PHE A 30 -23.99 27.17 6.34
CA PHE A 30 -23.35 28.37 6.86
C PHE A 30 -24.41 29.47 6.94
N PRO A 31 -24.80 29.97 8.13
CA PRO A 31 -25.86 30.96 8.27
C PRO A 31 -25.53 32.31 7.60
N ALA A 32 -24.30 32.51 7.13
CA ALA A 32 -23.84 33.76 6.55
C ALA A 32 -22.90 33.62 5.34
N GLY A 33 -22.65 32.40 4.83
CA GLY A 33 -21.66 32.20 3.75
C GLY A 33 -20.20 32.47 4.14
N TYR A 34 -19.93 32.82 5.40
CA TYR A 34 -18.59 33.01 5.94
C TYR A 34 -18.16 31.77 6.75
N ALA A 35 -17.05 31.16 6.37
CA ALA A 35 -16.30 30.27 7.25
C ALA A 35 -15.61 31.14 8.32
N SER A 36 -15.67 30.80 9.60
CA SER A 36 -14.89 31.51 10.61
C SER A 36 -13.40 31.39 10.29
N GLY A 37 -12.56 32.35 10.68
CA GLY A 37 -11.10 32.29 10.46
C GLY A 37 -10.40 31.06 11.08
N THR A 38 -11.12 30.24 11.83
CA THR A 38 -10.67 28.98 12.45
C THR A 38 -11.34 27.73 11.86
N SER A 39 -12.13 27.87 10.80
CA SER A 39 -12.83 26.74 10.17
C SER A 39 -11.86 25.92 9.30
N PRO A 40 -11.81 24.58 9.44
CA PRO A 40 -11.01 23.74 8.56
C PRO A 40 -11.55 23.84 7.13
N CYS A 41 -10.67 24.13 6.17
CA CYS A 41 -11.01 24.27 4.76
C CYS A 41 -9.94 23.69 3.85
N VAL A 42 -10.31 23.43 2.59
CA VAL A 42 -9.39 22.98 1.55
C VAL A 42 -8.83 24.19 0.84
N LYS A 43 -7.50 24.31 0.79
CA LYS A 43 -6.83 25.35 0.01
C LYS A 43 -6.88 25.00 -1.47
N LEU A 44 -7.50 25.85 -2.28
CA LEU A 44 -7.55 25.74 -3.73
C LEU A 44 -6.27 26.28 -4.39
N ALA A 45 -6.06 25.95 -5.67
CA ALA A 45 -4.87 26.36 -6.42
C ALA A 45 -4.71 27.88 -6.55
N ASP A 46 -5.82 28.62 -6.51
CA ASP A 46 -5.87 30.09 -6.50
C ASP A 46 -5.60 30.70 -5.12
N GLY A 47 -5.34 29.86 -4.11
CA GLY A 47 -5.09 30.26 -2.72
C GLY A 47 -6.35 30.50 -1.90
N THR A 48 -7.55 30.31 -2.45
CA THR A 48 -8.82 30.45 -1.72
C THR A 48 -9.12 29.22 -0.85
N CYS A 49 -10.02 29.40 0.10
CA CYS A 49 -10.39 28.43 1.12
C CYS A 49 -11.81 27.94 0.83
N ALA A 50 -11.95 26.68 0.42
CA ALA A 50 -13.24 26.06 0.09
C ALA A 50 -13.72 25.16 1.24
N PRO A 51 -15.04 25.12 1.53
CA PRO A 51 -15.57 24.21 2.54
C PRO A 51 -15.32 22.76 2.15
N VAL A 52 -15.04 21.92 3.14
CA VAL A 52 -14.84 20.48 2.94
C VAL A 52 -16.15 19.88 2.40
N SER A 53 -16.06 19.22 1.25
CA SER A 53 -17.19 18.61 0.55
C SER A 53 -16.72 17.39 -0.25
N PRO A 54 -17.62 16.60 -0.85
CA PRO A 54 -17.22 15.55 -1.80
C PRO A 54 -16.46 16.09 -3.03
N THR A 55 -16.70 17.34 -3.43
CA THR A 55 -16.00 18.00 -4.55
C THR A 55 -14.68 18.66 -4.12
N ASN A 56 -14.55 19.00 -2.84
CA ASN A 56 -13.33 19.53 -2.21
C ASN A 56 -13.04 18.71 -0.93
N PRO A 57 -12.60 17.44 -1.06
CA PRO A 57 -12.31 16.62 0.10
C PRO A 57 -11.05 17.16 0.79
N LEU A 58 -10.94 16.94 2.10
CA LEU A 58 -9.66 17.14 2.79
C LEU A 58 -8.57 16.31 2.07
N PRO A 59 -7.32 16.79 2.03
CA PRO A 59 -6.22 15.97 1.53
C PRO A 59 -6.09 14.72 2.41
N ILE A 60 -6.59 13.58 1.92
CA ILE A 60 -6.50 12.28 2.60
C ILE A 60 -5.34 11.44 2.09
N ALA A 61 -4.58 11.95 1.12
CA ALA A 61 -3.42 11.30 0.56
C ALA A 61 -2.23 12.24 0.69
N ASP A 62 -1.15 11.73 1.29
CA ASP A 62 0.17 12.23 0.95
C ASP A 62 0.27 12.22 -0.57
N GLY A 63 0.72 13.34 -1.16
CA GLY A 63 0.92 13.43 -2.60
C GLY A 63 1.77 12.28 -3.13
N PRO A 64 1.77 12.02 -4.46
CA PRO A 64 2.54 10.94 -5.04
C PRO A 64 3.98 11.00 -4.52
N LEU A 65 4.40 9.92 -3.86
CA LEU A 65 5.74 9.85 -3.30
C LEU A 65 6.75 10.05 -4.44
N ALA A 66 7.72 10.94 -4.24
CA ALA A 66 8.85 11.08 -5.17
C ALA A 66 9.54 9.72 -5.37
N ALA A 67 10.30 9.54 -6.45
CA ALA A 67 11.08 8.33 -6.63
C ALA A 67 12.02 8.09 -5.43
N ALA A 68 12.20 6.82 -5.05
CA ALA A 68 13.18 6.48 -4.03
C ALA A 68 14.59 6.84 -4.51
N THR A 69 15.44 7.26 -3.58
CA THR A 69 16.83 7.68 -3.87
C THR A 69 17.87 6.69 -3.37
N SER A 70 17.44 5.62 -2.68
CA SER A 70 18.31 4.52 -2.27
C SER A 70 18.94 3.85 -3.50
N THR A 71 20.21 3.49 -3.38
CA THR A 71 20.91 2.76 -4.46
C THR A 71 20.44 1.31 -4.46
N PRO A 72 19.83 0.81 -5.55
CA PRO A 72 19.35 -0.56 -5.61
C PRO A 72 20.52 -1.54 -5.63
N LEU A 73 20.35 -2.70 -4.98
CA LEU A 73 21.25 -3.83 -5.20
C LEU A 73 20.73 -4.65 -6.37
N SER A 74 21.61 -5.03 -7.28
CA SER A 74 21.28 -5.96 -8.35
C SER A 74 22.51 -6.74 -8.78
N GLY A 75 22.31 -7.97 -9.24
CA GLY A 75 23.40 -8.79 -9.71
C GLY A 75 22.95 -10.17 -10.15
N THR A 76 23.91 -11.08 -10.23
CA THR A 76 23.67 -12.48 -10.58
C THR A 76 24.43 -13.38 -9.61
N ALA A 77 23.76 -14.42 -9.14
CA ALA A 77 24.30 -15.48 -8.33
C ALA A 77 24.22 -16.79 -9.12
N THR A 78 25.36 -17.44 -9.31
CA THR A 78 25.45 -18.82 -9.81
C THR A 78 25.64 -19.77 -8.63
N THR A 79 25.97 -21.03 -8.89
CA THR A 79 26.20 -22.03 -7.85
C THR A 79 27.12 -21.55 -6.72
N GLY A 80 26.68 -21.74 -5.48
CA GLY A 80 27.38 -21.33 -4.27
C GLY A 80 26.48 -20.55 -3.30
N THR A 81 27.06 -20.12 -2.19
CA THR A 81 26.41 -19.23 -1.21
C THR A 81 27.11 -17.88 -1.21
N ILE A 82 26.33 -16.81 -1.34
CA ILE A 82 26.82 -15.44 -1.26
C ILE A 82 25.95 -14.60 -0.33
N VAL A 83 26.60 -13.66 0.37
CA VAL A 83 25.92 -12.57 1.07
C VAL A 83 25.94 -11.33 0.18
N ILE A 84 24.78 -10.71 0.01
CA ILE A 84 24.51 -9.57 -0.86
C ILE A 84 24.11 -8.40 0.04
N GLY A 85 24.86 -7.29 -0.02
CA GLY A 85 24.57 -6.13 0.81
C GLY A 85 25.81 -5.29 1.10
N PRO A 86 25.65 -4.22 1.91
CA PRO A 86 24.39 -3.76 2.51
C PRO A 86 23.49 -2.95 1.56
N PHE A 87 22.18 -3.13 1.67
CA PHE A 87 21.16 -2.22 1.12
C PHE A 87 20.74 -1.25 2.22
N ILE A 88 20.92 0.05 1.98
CA ILE A 88 20.46 1.11 2.88
C ILE A 88 19.10 1.60 2.35
N PRO A 89 17.98 1.21 2.97
CA PRO A 89 16.67 1.58 2.47
C PRO A 89 16.33 3.03 2.81
N GLN A 90 15.42 3.61 2.03
CA GLN A 90 14.74 4.82 2.43
C GLN A 90 13.59 4.47 3.39
N LEU A 91 13.59 5.07 4.58
CA LEU A 91 12.57 4.84 5.60
C LEU A 91 11.17 5.21 5.10
N GLY A 92 10.17 4.45 5.53
CA GLY A 92 8.77 4.60 5.16
C GLY A 92 8.43 4.10 3.74
N ARG A 93 9.40 3.53 3.01
CA ARG A 93 9.19 2.99 1.67
C ARG A 93 9.35 1.49 1.64
N ALA A 94 8.39 0.80 1.04
CA ALA A 94 8.46 -0.64 0.84
C ALA A 94 9.80 -1.06 0.22
N ILE A 95 10.32 -2.22 0.62
CA ILE A 95 11.45 -2.88 -0.03
C ILE A 95 10.89 -3.98 -0.91
N ARG A 96 11.22 -3.92 -2.20
CA ARG A 96 10.83 -4.89 -3.22
C ARG A 96 12.01 -5.76 -3.63
N VAL A 97 11.78 -7.07 -3.60
CA VAL A 97 12.69 -8.11 -4.08
C VAL A 97 12.24 -8.57 -5.46
N ILE A 98 13.19 -8.71 -6.39
CA ILE A 98 12.97 -9.18 -7.76
C ILE A 98 13.96 -10.30 -8.04
N LEU A 99 13.45 -11.50 -8.26
CA LEU A 99 14.23 -12.70 -8.55
C LEU A 99 13.80 -13.26 -9.91
N ARG A 100 14.77 -13.52 -10.78
CA ARG A 100 14.56 -13.99 -12.15
C ARG A 100 15.60 -15.03 -12.53
N GLY A 101 15.29 -15.79 -13.58
CA GLY A 101 16.18 -16.78 -14.19
C GLY A 101 15.69 -18.20 -14.01
N THR A 102 16.60 -19.15 -14.27
CA THR A 102 16.39 -20.58 -14.07
C THR A 102 17.42 -21.03 -13.04
N TRP A 103 16.96 -21.32 -11.84
CA TRP A 103 17.82 -21.63 -10.70
C TRP A 103 17.11 -22.56 -9.72
N THR A 104 17.89 -23.28 -8.93
CA THR A 104 17.44 -24.02 -7.75
C THR A 104 18.23 -23.54 -6.55
N GLY A 105 17.58 -23.35 -5.41
CA GLY A 105 18.23 -22.84 -4.22
C GLY A 105 17.29 -22.04 -3.32
N THR A 106 17.87 -21.17 -2.52
CA THR A 106 17.16 -20.23 -1.65
C THR A 106 17.71 -18.81 -1.79
N PHE A 107 16.83 -17.83 -1.70
CA PHE A 107 17.17 -16.41 -1.53
C PHE A 107 16.41 -15.88 -0.32
N ALA A 108 17.10 -15.34 0.67
CA ALA A 108 16.46 -14.84 1.90
C ALA A 108 16.97 -13.45 2.26
N VAL A 109 16.04 -12.54 2.56
CA VAL A 109 16.34 -11.20 3.06
C VAL A 109 16.47 -11.21 4.58
N SER A 110 17.37 -10.41 5.11
CA SER A 110 17.65 -10.25 6.54
C SER A 110 17.96 -8.79 6.85
N THR A 111 17.75 -8.38 8.09
CA THR A 111 18.26 -7.12 8.62
C THR A 111 19.65 -7.30 9.24
N SER A 112 20.38 -6.20 9.39
CA SER A 112 21.69 -6.15 10.03
C SER A 112 21.93 -4.74 10.58
N VAL A 113 22.76 -4.64 11.62
CA VAL A 113 23.25 -3.37 12.20
C VAL A 113 24.76 -3.19 12.04
N ASP A 114 25.42 -4.15 11.39
CA ASP A 114 26.88 -4.26 11.29
C ASP A 114 27.33 -4.56 9.85
N ALA A 115 26.65 -3.95 8.88
CA ALA A 115 26.96 -4.04 7.45
C ALA A 115 27.03 -5.49 6.92
N CYS A 116 26.04 -6.31 7.30
CA CYS A 116 25.87 -7.72 6.92
C CYS A 116 26.87 -8.70 7.55
N ALA A 117 27.58 -8.32 8.61
CA ALA A 117 28.42 -9.26 9.36
C ALA A 117 27.56 -10.24 10.19
N THR A 118 26.48 -9.75 10.80
CA THR A 118 25.42 -10.55 11.40
C THR A 118 24.10 -10.35 10.65
N LEU A 119 23.36 -11.44 10.48
CA LEU A 119 22.12 -11.47 9.72
C LEU A 119 20.96 -11.89 10.62
N ASN A 120 19.96 -11.02 10.75
CA ASN A 120 18.73 -11.28 11.47
C ASN A 120 17.61 -11.58 10.44
N PRO A 121 17.08 -12.81 10.37
CA PRO A 121 16.04 -13.15 9.41
C PRO A 121 14.79 -12.30 9.57
N LEU A 122 14.16 -11.91 8.46
CA LEU A 122 12.82 -11.31 8.51
C LEU A 122 11.81 -12.35 8.99
N THR A 123 10.86 -11.91 9.82
CA THR A 123 9.80 -12.78 10.35
C THR A 123 8.42 -12.12 10.29
N ILE A 124 7.38 -12.93 10.11
CA ILE A 124 5.98 -12.54 10.24
C ILE A 124 5.25 -13.58 11.08
N GLY A 125 4.61 -13.14 12.17
CA GLY A 125 3.95 -14.06 13.12
C GLY A 125 4.90 -15.13 13.69
N GLY A 126 6.20 -14.82 13.84
CA GLY A 126 7.22 -15.75 14.30
C GLY A 126 7.72 -16.76 13.26
N SER A 127 7.18 -16.76 12.05
CA SER A 127 7.64 -17.58 10.92
C SER A 127 8.58 -16.80 10.01
N THR A 128 9.45 -17.49 9.28
CA THR A 128 10.35 -16.86 8.30
C THR A 128 9.56 -16.12 7.22
N TRP A 129 10.03 -14.91 6.89
CA TRP A 129 9.48 -14.05 5.84
C TRP A 129 10.58 -13.62 4.87
N GLY A 130 10.21 -13.22 3.65
CA GLY A 130 11.16 -12.73 2.65
C GLY A 130 12.19 -13.79 2.20
N SER A 131 11.82 -15.06 2.24
CA SER A 131 12.62 -16.20 1.77
C SER A 131 11.93 -16.90 0.61
N PHE A 132 12.68 -17.16 -0.46
CA PHE A 132 12.16 -17.60 -1.75
C PHE A 132 12.97 -18.78 -2.28
N THR A 133 12.28 -19.74 -2.91
CA THR A 133 12.86 -20.89 -3.63
C THR A 133 12.58 -20.82 -5.14
N GLY A 134 11.96 -19.73 -5.60
CA GLY A 134 11.63 -19.48 -7.00
C GLY A 134 11.61 -18.00 -7.33
N ASN A 135 11.35 -17.67 -8.60
CA ASN A 135 11.29 -16.30 -9.06
C ASN A 135 10.20 -15.50 -8.31
N ALA A 136 10.49 -14.24 -8.02
CA ALA A 136 9.65 -13.40 -7.16
C ALA A 136 9.66 -11.95 -7.63
N ASN A 137 8.60 -11.21 -7.32
CA ASN A 137 8.50 -9.77 -7.47
C ASN A 137 7.59 -9.21 -6.36
N GLU A 138 8.11 -9.19 -5.14
CA GLU A 138 7.30 -9.04 -3.92
C GLU A 138 7.89 -8.00 -2.98
N VAL A 139 7.02 -7.37 -2.19
CA VAL A 139 7.41 -6.49 -1.10
C VAL A 139 7.68 -7.33 0.13
N VAL A 140 8.84 -7.12 0.76
CA VAL A 140 9.26 -7.92 1.93
C VAL A 140 9.27 -7.13 3.24
N ASP A 141 9.33 -5.80 3.20
CA ASP A 141 9.30 -4.98 4.42
C ASP A 141 8.97 -3.51 4.11
N ILE A 142 8.63 -2.73 5.14
CA ILE A 142 8.56 -1.27 5.13
C ILE A 142 9.40 -0.77 6.32
N PRO A 143 10.68 -0.42 6.11
CA PRO A 143 11.60 -0.04 7.16
C PRO A 143 11.18 1.28 7.80
N THR A 144 11.14 1.30 9.12
CA THR A 144 10.85 2.49 9.93
C THR A 144 11.96 2.83 10.91
N LEU A 145 12.94 1.93 11.09
CA LEU A 145 14.03 2.07 12.03
C LEU A 145 15.33 2.50 11.35
N ALA A 146 15.90 3.62 11.80
CA ALA A 146 17.20 4.10 11.34
C ALA A 146 18.35 3.22 11.86
N GLY A 147 19.47 3.18 11.13
CA GLY A 147 20.66 2.41 11.50
C GLY A 147 20.59 0.91 11.19
N VAL A 148 19.46 0.43 10.68
CA VAL A 148 19.30 -0.94 10.17
C VAL A 148 19.50 -0.94 8.65
N VAL A 149 20.32 -1.88 8.18
CA VAL A 149 20.49 -2.19 6.76
C VAL A 149 19.85 -3.53 6.43
N TYR A 150 19.60 -3.75 5.14
CA TYR A 150 19.08 -5.01 4.65
C TYR A 150 20.17 -5.73 3.87
N CYS A 151 20.24 -7.03 4.07
CA CYS A 151 21.15 -7.93 3.40
C CYS A 151 20.34 -9.07 2.82
N ALA A 152 20.89 -9.77 1.85
CA ALA A 152 20.31 -11.01 1.38
C ALA A 152 21.37 -12.11 1.36
N THR A 153 20.94 -13.34 1.58
CA THR A 153 21.76 -14.53 1.32
C THR A 153 21.15 -15.27 0.15
N ALA A 154 21.96 -15.54 -0.87
CA ALA A 154 21.58 -16.40 -1.98
C ALA A 154 22.41 -17.69 -1.88
N THR A 155 21.73 -18.82 -1.75
CA THR A 155 22.33 -20.16 -1.88
C THR A 155 21.76 -20.80 -3.12
N VAL A 156 22.55 -20.85 -4.19
CA VAL A 156 22.14 -21.44 -5.47
C VAL A 156 22.82 -22.79 -5.60
N SER A 157 22.05 -23.86 -5.77
CA SER A 157 22.57 -25.20 -6.02
C SER A 157 22.80 -25.46 -7.51
N SER A 158 21.98 -24.88 -8.39
CA SER A 158 22.14 -24.98 -9.84
C SER A 158 21.53 -23.78 -10.57
N GLY A 159 22.00 -23.54 -11.79
CA GLY A 159 21.50 -22.48 -12.66
C GLY A 159 22.04 -21.09 -12.31
N SER A 160 21.27 -20.06 -12.66
CA SER A 160 21.65 -18.66 -12.51
C SER A 160 20.47 -17.82 -12.03
N LEU A 161 20.62 -17.23 -10.86
CA LEU A 161 19.66 -16.31 -10.24
C LEU A 161 20.08 -14.87 -10.55
N SER A 162 19.24 -14.11 -11.24
CA SER A 162 19.35 -12.64 -11.30
C SER A 162 18.51 -12.04 -10.18
N TYR A 163 19.12 -11.22 -9.33
CA TYR A 163 18.47 -10.63 -8.17
C TYR A 163 18.42 -9.09 -8.26
N GLY A 164 17.43 -8.52 -7.59
CA GLY A 164 17.27 -7.08 -7.35
C GLY A 164 16.62 -6.82 -6.00
N VAL A 165 17.19 -5.89 -5.22
CA VAL A 165 16.63 -5.38 -3.95
C VAL A 165 16.61 -3.87 -4.04
N ARG A 166 15.42 -3.26 -3.89
CA ARG A 166 15.21 -1.82 -4.07
C ARG A 166 14.01 -1.34 -3.29
N ASN A 167 13.88 -0.03 -3.11
CA ASN A 167 12.61 0.56 -2.70
C ASN A 167 11.60 0.61 -3.86
#